data_AF-A0A7L6A7N3-F1
#
_entry.id   AF-A0A7L6A7N3-F1
#
_cell.length_a   1.000
_cell.length_b   1.000
_cell.length_c   1.000
_cell.angle_alpha   90.00
_cell.angle_beta   90.00
_cell.angle_gamma   90.00
#
_symmetry.space_group_name_H-M   'P 1'
#
loop_
_entity.id
_entity.type
_entity.pdbx_description
1 polymer ?
#
loop_
_entity_poly.entity_id
_entity_poly.type
_entity_poly.pdbx_seq_one_letter_code
_entity_poly.pdbx_strand_id
1 'polypeptide(L)' 'MIPRSKAAVQDTLIAGAFIAMGALLPGSLLDKGFEAHVGSIALGIGIGWLVKSVINHSKGVQRES' A
#
# COMPACT_ATOMS: atom_id res chain seq x y z
N MET A 1 -13.02 11.22 3.02
CA MET A 1 -13.72 10.80 1.78
C MET A 1 -13.49 9.31 1.62
N ILE A 2 -14.50 8.45 1.81
CA ILE A 2 -14.34 7.01 1.64
C ILE A 2 -14.37 6.71 0.14
N PRO A 3 -13.37 6.02 -0.44
CA PRO A 3 -13.31 5.80 -1.88
C PRO A 3 -14.45 4.86 -2.30
N ARG A 4 -15.37 5.34 -3.16
CA ARG A 4 -16.57 4.57 -3.57
C ARG A 4 -16.43 3.84 -4.91
N SER A 5 -15.31 3.98 -5.62
CA SER A 5 -15.10 3.24 -6.87
C SER A 5 -14.48 1.87 -6.60
N LYS A 6 -14.83 0.86 -7.42
CA LYS A 6 -14.25 -0.49 -7.32
C LYS A 6 -12.72 -0.46 -7.42
N ALA A 7 -12.18 0.39 -8.29
CA ALA A 7 -10.74 0.56 -8.46
C ALA A 7 -10.06 1.12 -7.19
N ALA A 8 -10.69 2.07 -6.50
CA ALA A 8 -10.13 2.63 -5.29
C ALA A 8 -10.15 1.64 -4.11
N VAL A 9 -11.20 0.82 -4.01
CA VAL A 9 -11.27 -0.28 -3.05
C VAL A 9 -10.18 -1.31 -3.33
N GLN A 10 -10.01 -1.70 -4.61
CA GLN A 10 -8.96 -2.65 -5.01
C GLN A 10 -7.56 -2.12 -4.69
N ASP A 11 -7.25 -0.87 -5.03
CA ASP A 11 -5.97 -0.25 -4.72
C ASP A 11 -5.71 -0.17 -3.21
N THR A 12 -6.76 0.09 -2.42
CA THR A 12 -6.67 0.12 -0.95
C THR A 12 -6.43 -1.28 -0.38
N LEU A 13 -7.05 -2.32 -0.94
CA LEU A 13 -6.82 -3.72 -0.54
C LEU A 13 -5.38 -4.16 -0.87
N ILE A 14 -4.88 -3.82 -2.05
CA ILE A 14 -3.48 -4.13 -2.45
C ILE A 14 -2.51 -3.43 -1.50
N ALA A 15 -2.69 -2.13 -1.27
CA ALA A 15 -1.87 -1.37 -0.34
C ALA A 15 -1.91 -1.98 1.08
N GLY A 16 -3.10 -2.30 1.58
CA GLY A 16 -3.29 -2.92 2.89
C GLY A 16 -2.61 -4.29 3.02
N ALA A 17 -2.68 -5.13 1.98
CA ALA A 17 -2.02 -6.43 1.97
C ALA A 17 -0.50 -6.29 2.09
N PHE A 18 0.11 -5.38 1.33
CA PHE A 18 1.55 -5.13 1.40
C PHE A 18 1.99 -4.51 2.74
N ILE A 19 1.19 -3.60 3.31
CA ILE A 19 1.45 -3.04 4.64
C ILE A 19 1.38 -4.13 5.72
N ALA A 20 0.31 -4.95 5.70
CA ALA A 20 0.15 -6.06 6.64
C ALA A 20 1.29 -7.07 6.51
N MET A 21 1.69 -7.41 5.28
CA MET A 21 2.82 -8.30 5.04
C MET A 21 4.12 -7.71 5.58
N GLY A 22 4.41 -6.44 5.29
CA GLY A 22 5.62 -5.77 5.78
C GLY A 22 5.68 -5.58 7.30
N ALA A 23 4.53 -5.40 7.95
CA ALA A 23 4.44 -5.18 9.39
C ALA A 23 4.33 -6.46 10.22
N LEU A 24 3.76 -7.54 9.65
CA LEU A 24 3.42 -8.77 10.38
C LEU A 24 4.27 -9.98 9.96
N LEU A 25 5.14 -9.87 8.95
CA LEU A 25 6.10 -10.93 8.64
C LEU A 25 6.98 -11.22 9.88
N PRO A 26 7.12 -12.51 10.28
CA PRO A 26 8.06 -12.90 11.32
C PRO A 26 9.48 -12.47 10.92
N GLY A 27 10.31 -12.11 11.89
CA GLY A 27 11.66 -11.60 11.61
C GLY A 27 11.76 -10.09 11.43
N SER A 28 10.76 -9.34 11.95
CA SER A 28 10.73 -7.90 12.34
C SER A 28 11.64 -6.92 11.58
N LEU A 29 11.12 -5.73 11.24
CA LEU A 29 11.89 -4.55 10.80
C LEU A 29 13.12 -4.21 11.68
N LEU A 30 13.20 -4.77 12.89
CA LEU A 30 14.26 -4.57 13.88
C LEU A 30 15.29 -5.69 13.93
N ASP A 31 15.07 -6.81 13.23
CA ASP A 31 16.01 -7.93 13.18
C ASP A 31 16.97 -7.76 11.99
N LYS A 32 18.22 -8.23 12.10
CA LYS A 32 19.25 -8.03 11.05
C LYS A 32 19.20 -9.07 9.92
N GLY A 33 18.06 -9.75 9.75
CA GLY A 33 17.86 -10.85 8.82
C GLY A 33 17.31 -10.43 7.45
N PHE A 34 17.37 -11.34 6.49
CA PHE A 34 16.76 -11.17 5.15
C PHE A 34 15.25 -10.90 5.22
N GLU A 35 14.56 -11.48 6.21
CA GLU A 35 13.12 -11.29 6.45
C GLU A 35 12.77 -9.83 6.77
N ALA A 36 13.61 -9.14 7.55
CA ALA A 36 13.47 -7.71 7.82
C ALA A 36 13.60 -6.87 6.55
N HIS A 37 14.49 -7.28 5.63
CA HIS A 37 14.67 -6.62 4.33
C HIS A 37 13.43 -6.76 3.45
N VAL A 38 12.90 -7.99 3.34
CA VAL A 38 11.67 -8.28 2.59
C VAL A 38 10.48 -7.57 3.21
N GLY A 39 10.37 -7.56 4.54
CA GLY A 39 9.34 -6.83 5.28
C GLY A 39 9.39 -5.32 5.01
N SER A 40 10.59 -4.74 5.03
CA SER A 40 10.82 -3.32 4.72
C SER A 40 10.40 -2.95 3.30
N ILE A 41 10.75 -3.80 2.32
CA ILE A 41 10.37 -3.60 0.91
C ILE A 41 8.86 -3.70 0.76
N ALA A 42 8.23 -4.72 1.33
CA ALA A 42 6.77 -4.90 1.30
C ALA A 42 6.06 -3.70 1.93
N LEU A 43 6.54 -3.22 3.08
CA LEU A 43 5.99 -2.04 3.75
C LEU A 43 6.13 -0.78 2.89
N GLY A 44 7.31 -0.56 2.30
CA GLY A 44 7.57 0.55 1.38
C GLY A 44 6.66 0.54 0.15
N ILE A 45 6.46 -0.64 -0.46
CA ILE A 45 5.53 -0.83 -1.58
C ILE A 45 4.10 -0.52 -1.14
N GLY A 46 3.67 -1.03 0.02
CA GLY A 46 2.32 -0.82 0.53
C GLY A 46 2.02 0.65 0.81
N ILE A 47 2.93 1.38 1.45
CA ILE A 47 2.80 2.83 1.68
C ILE A 47 2.79 3.58 0.34
N GLY A 48 3.69 3.26 -0.59
CA GLY A 48 3.72 3.87 -1.92
C GLY A 48 2.42 3.66 -2.70
N TRP A 49 1.86 2.45 -2.65
CA TRP A 49 0.59 2.11 -3.31
C TRP A 49 -0.59 2.87 -2.68
N LEU A 50 -0.57 3.04 -1.35
CA LEU A 50 -1.58 3.82 -0.64
C LEU A 50 -1.55 5.30 -1.07
N VAL A 51 -0.36 5.91 -1.12
CA VAL A 51 -0.19 7.29 -1.58
C VAL A 51 -0.64 7.45 -3.03
N LYS A 52 -0.25 6.53 -3.92
CA LYS A 52 -0.71 6.50 -5.32
C LYS A 52 -2.24 6.40 -5.40
N SER A 53 -2.85 5.51 -4.62
CA SER A 53 -4.31 5.34 -4.57
C SER A 53 -5.00 6.63 -4.14
N VAL A 54 -4.48 7.29 -3.09
CA VAL A 54 -5.01 8.56 -2.61
C VAL A 54 -4.89 9.64 -3.69
N ILE A 55 -3.75 9.78 -4.37
CA ILE A 55 -3.59 10.78 -5.43
C ILE A 55 -4.58 10.52 -6.57
N ASN A 56 -4.72 9.26 -6.99
CA ASN A 56 -5.58 8.86 -8.11
C ASN A 56 -7.08 9.00 -7.81
N HIS A 57 -7.50 8.87 -6.56
CA HIS A 57 -8.91 8.81 -6.19
C HIS A 57 -9.39 9.97 -5.30
N SER A 58 -8.48 10.77 -4.72
CA SER A 58 -8.80 11.97 -3.92
C SER A 58 -8.92 13.21 -4.79
N LYS A 59 -8.11 13.29 -5.86
CA LYS A 59 -8.33 14.27 -6.90
C LYS A 59 -9.47 13.75 -7.77
N GLY A 60 -10.62 14.43 -7.78
CA GLY A 60 -11.64 14.27 -8.82
C GLY A 60 -11.14 14.75 -10.19
N VAL A 61 -9.98 14.28 -10.64
CA VAL A 61 -9.33 14.67 -11.88
C VAL A 61 -9.87 13.77 -12.98
N GLN A 62 -10.91 14.28 -13.65
CA GLN A 62 -10.77 14.65 -15.05
C GLN A 62 -9.89 13.69 -15.86
N ARG A 63 -10.36 12.47 -16.09
CA ARG A 63 -10.08 11.80 -17.35
C ARG A 63 -11.25 12.13 -18.28
N GLU A 64 -11.26 13.35 -18.80
CA GLU A 64 -11.98 13.63 -20.03
C GLU A 64 -11.14 13.10 -21.20
N SER A 65 -11.84 12.34 -22.07
CA SER A 65 -11.49 11.80 -23.40
C SER A 65 -10.33 10.82 -23.51
#